data_AF-A0A6B8VU12-F1
#
_entry.id   AF-A0A6B8VU12-F1
#
_cell.length_a   1.000
_cell.length_b   1.000
_cell.length_c   1.000
_cell.angle_alpha   90.00
_cell.angle_beta   90.00
_cell.angle_gamma   90.00
#
_symmetry.space_group_name_H-M   'P 1'
#
loop_
_entity.id
_entity.type
_entity.pdbx_description
1 polymer ?
#
loop_
_entity_poly.entity_id
_entity_poly.type
_entity_poly.pdbx_seq_one_letter_code
_entity_poly.pdbx_strand_id
1 'polypeptide(L)'
;MIRAVYAGGMFGKKKTQDKYDEDKDLREGRFVAAEQTNLPLNDFMTRLISQELPLLDSHERTDIYRLLREYAESGGAVITSQEELPTRIREILDL
;
A
#
# COMPACT_ATOMS: atom_id res chain seq x y z
N MET A 1 -5.76 -62.24 -8.22
CA MET A 1 -7.07 -61.74 -8.70
C MET A 1 -7.60 -60.80 -7.62
N ILE A 2 -7.89 -59.50 -7.77
CA ILE A 2 -8.05 -58.53 -8.86
C ILE A 2 -7.65 -57.13 -8.32
N ARG A 3 -7.34 -56.23 -9.25
CA ARG A 3 -6.73 -54.89 -9.19
C ARG A 3 -7.77 -53.76 -9.05
N ALA A 4 -7.41 -52.63 -8.40
CA ALA A 4 -7.88 -51.24 -8.66
C ALA A 4 -7.21 -50.30 -7.63
N VAL A 5 -6.11 -49.59 -7.89
CA VAL A 5 -5.95 -48.31 -8.62
C VAL A 5 -7.15 -47.35 -8.50
N TYR A 6 -6.97 -46.28 -7.72
CA TYR A 6 -7.48 -44.94 -8.04
C TYR A 6 -6.41 -43.90 -7.66
N ALA A 7 -5.67 -43.46 -8.68
CA ALA A 7 -5.10 -42.12 -8.73
C ALA A 7 -6.11 -41.25 -9.49
N GLY A 8 -6.41 -40.07 -8.96
CA GLY A 8 -7.32 -39.11 -9.60
C GLY A 8 -7.30 -37.81 -8.82
N GLY A 9 -6.50 -36.86 -9.29
CA GLY A 9 -6.38 -35.55 -8.67
C GLY A 9 -7.63 -34.70 -8.79
N MET A 10 -7.75 -33.71 -7.91
CA MET A 10 -8.51 -32.49 -8.20
C MET A 10 -7.74 -31.29 -7.69
N PHE A 11 -7.14 -30.61 -8.65
CA PHE A 11 -6.76 -29.21 -8.60
C PHE A 11 -8.00 -28.38 -8.21
N GLY A 12 -7.92 -27.66 -7.09
CA GLY A 12 -9.01 -26.85 -6.57
C GLY A 12 -8.49 -25.58 -5.91
N LYS A 13 -8.01 -24.65 -6.75
CA LYS A 13 -7.93 -23.18 -6.55
C LYS A 13 -7.86 -22.70 -5.09
N LYS A 14 -6.63 -22.47 -4.59
CA LYS A 14 -6.44 -21.55 -3.46
C LYS A 14 -6.82 -20.15 -3.93
N LYS A 15 -8.06 -19.73 -3.66
CA LYS A 15 -8.42 -18.31 -3.67
C LYS A 15 -7.77 -17.71 -2.44
N THR A 16 -6.64 -17.04 -2.60
CA THR A 16 -6.17 -16.03 -1.65
C THR A 16 -7.23 -14.93 -1.69
N GLN A 17 -8.23 -15.07 -0.83
CA GLN A 17 -9.20 -14.03 -0.58
C GLN A 17 -8.48 -13.11 0.39
N ASP A 18 -7.78 -12.10 -0.12
CA ASP A 18 -7.38 -10.93 0.67
C ASP A 18 -8.68 -10.25 1.11
N LYS A 19 -9.24 -10.78 2.20
CA LYS A 19 -10.37 -10.22 2.91
C LYS A 19 -9.83 -9.02 3.66
N TYR A 20 -10.33 -7.84 3.31
CA TYR A 20 -10.40 -6.72 4.24
C TYR A 20 -11.11 -7.23 5.50
N ASP A 21 -10.35 -7.38 6.59
CA ASP A 21 -10.83 -7.90 7.87
C ASP A 21 -11.02 -6.71 8.82
N GLU A 22 -12.16 -6.05 8.66
CA GLU A 22 -12.55 -4.83 9.38
C GLU A 22 -12.45 -5.02 10.91
N ASP A 23 -12.69 -6.23 11.40
CA ASP A 23 -12.57 -6.64 12.80
C ASP A 23 -11.13 -6.61 13.33
N LYS A 24 -10.14 -6.88 12.48
CA LYS A 24 -8.71 -6.87 12.87
C LYS A 24 -8.21 -5.44 12.98
N ASP A 25 -8.58 -4.58 12.04
CA ASP A 25 -8.16 -3.18 12.00
C ASP A 25 -8.75 -2.38 13.16
N LEU A 26 -10.00 -2.67 13.55
CA LEU A 26 -10.65 -2.09 14.74
C LEU A 26 -9.99 -2.52 16.06
N ARG A 27 -9.56 -3.78 16.19
CA ARG A 27 -8.91 -4.31 17.40
C ARG A 27 -7.47 -3.87 17.56
N GLU A 28 -6.75 -3.68 16.46
CA GLU A 28 -5.37 -3.20 16.46
C GLU A 28 -5.26 -1.67 16.63
N GLY A 29 -6.39 -0.93 16.62
CA GLY A 29 -6.38 0.53 16.75
C GLY A 29 -5.60 1.22 15.64
N ARG A 30 -5.44 0.55 14.49
CA ARG A 30 -4.72 1.05 13.32
C ARG A 30 -5.64 1.91 12.47
N PHE A 31 -5.97 3.08 13.01
CA PHE A 31 -6.57 4.12 12.21
C PHE A 31 -5.49 4.64 11.24
N VAL A 32 -5.58 4.24 9.96
CA VAL A 32 -4.68 4.67 8.87
C VAL A 32 -4.52 6.20 8.80
N ALA A 33 -5.51 6.95 9.31
CA ALA A 33 -5.48 8.41 9.38
C ALA A 33 -4.53 8.99 10.46
N ALA A 34 -4.22 8.26 11.54
CA ALA A 34 -3.44 8.77 12.67
C ALA A 34 -1.92 8.56 12.51
N GLU A 35 -1.48 7.64 11.64
CA GLU A 35 -0.05 7.39 11.37
C GLU A 35 0.56 8.37 10.34
N GLN A 36 -0.22 9.30 9.77
CA GLN A 36 0.24 10.26 8.75
C GLN A 36 1.05 11.46 9.29
N THR A 37 1.42 11.44 10.56
CA THR A 37 2.10 12.59 11.19
C THR A 37 3.60 12.65 10.93
N ASN A 38 4.22 11.61 10.35
CA ASN A 38 5.67 11.57 10.14
C ASN A 38 6.05 10.96 8.77
N LEU A 39 5.49 11.50 7.69
CA LEU A 39 5.92 11.14 6.33
C LEU A 39 7.37 11.63 6.09
N PRO A 40 8.17 10.93 5.27
CA PRO A 40 9.55 11.32 4.96
C PRO A 40 9.57 12.46 3.93
N LEU A 41 8.83 13.55 4.18
CA LEU A 41 8.66 14.70 3.30
C LEU A 41 9.03 15.97 4.05
N ASN A 42 9.73 16.90 3.40
CA ASN A 42 9.89 18.25 3.97
C ASN A 42 8.58 19.06 3.88
N ASP A 43 8.56 20.26 4.46
CA ASP A 43 7.36 21.12 4.48
C ASP A 43 6.85 21.51 3.08
N PHE A 44 7.75 21.60 2.09
CA PHE A 44 7.38 21.91 0.72
C PHE A 44 6.67 20.73 0.06
N MET A 45 7.30 19.55 0.09
CA MET A 45 6.75 18.32 -0.48
C MET A 45 5.47 17.89 0.24
N THR A 46 5.39 18.06 1.56
CA THR A 46 4.17 17.80 2.34
C THR A 46 3.00 18.64 1.83
N ARG A 47 3.23 19.93 1.57
CA ARG A 47 2.19 20.83 1.03
C ARG A 47 1.80 20.46 -0.40
N LEU A 48 2.78 20.13 -1.25
CA LEU A 48 2.54 19.67 -2.62
C LEU A 48 1.64 18.43 -2.62
N ILE A 49 2.05 17.38 -1.91
CA ILE A 49 1.26 16.14 -1.80
C ILE A 49 -0.13 16.43 -1.23
N SER A 50 -0.24 17.27 -0.19
CA SER A 50 -1.53 17.64 0.40
C SER A 50 -2.49 18.35 -0.58
N GLN A 51 -1.96 19.05 -1.60
CA GLN A 51 -2.76 19.70 -2.63
C GLN A 51 -3.22 18.74 -3.72
N GLU A 52 -2.42 17.72 -4.03
CA GLU A 52 -2.73 16.71 -5.05
C GLU A 52 -3.69 15.63 -4.53
N LEU A 53 -3.55 15.20 -3.27
CA LEU A 53 -4.35 14.10 -2.70
C LEU A 53 -5.88 14.26 -2.88
N PRO A 54 -6.50 15.46 -2.76
CA PRO A 54 -7.94 15.62 -3.01
C PRO A 54 -8.40 15.33 -4.45
N LEU A 55 -7.48 15.40 -5.42
CA LEU A 55 -7.76 15.15 -6.84
C LEU A 55 -7.70 13.66 -7.18
N LEU A 56 -6.98 12.88 -6.38
CA LEU A 56 -6.80 11.45 -6.55
C LEU A 56 -7.99 10.64 -6.01
N ASP A 57 -8.14 9.44 -6.55
CA ASP A 57 -9.13 8.50 -6.02
C ASP A 57 -8.72 7.93 -4.65
N SER A 58 -9.62 7.21 -3.97
CA SER A 58 -9.34 6.64 -2.65
C SER A 58 -8.23 5.57 -2.67
N HIS A 59 -8.10 4.82 -3.77
CA HIS A 59 -7.10 3.78 -3.92
C HIS A 59 -5.71 4.41 -4.13
N GLU A 60 -5.60 5.39 -5.03
CA GLU A 60 -4.37 6.13 -5.31
C GLU A 60 -3.81 6.83 -4.07
N ARG A 61 -4.67 7.51 -3.29
CA ARG A 61 -4.25 8.10 -2.01
C ARG A 61 -3.68 7.05 -1.06
N THR A 62 -4.35 5.91 -0.94
CA THR A 62 -3.91 4.81 -0.06
C THR A 62 -2.56 4.27 -0.51
N ASP A 63 -2.36 4.12 -1.82
CA ASP A 63 -1.10 3.68 -2.41
C ASP A 63 0.04 4.66 -2.12
N ILE A 64 -0.18 5.97 -2.24
CA ILE A 64 0.83 6.99 -1.91
C ILE A 64 1.29 6.86 -0.45
N TYR A 65 0.36 6.78 0.50
CA TYR A 65 0.73 6.66 1.91
C TYR A 65 1.48 5.37 2.22
N ARG A 66 1.08 4.25 1.60
CA ARG A 66 1.79 2.97 1.71
C ARG A 66 3.22 3.10 1.19
N LEU A 67 3.41 3.66 -0.01
CA LEU A 67 4.73 3.79 -0.64
C LEU A 67 5.65 4.72 0.14
N LEU A 68 5.13 5.83 0.68
CA LEU A 68 5.91 6.73 1.54
C LEU A 68 6.34 6.05 2.84
N ARG A 69 5.46 5.23 3.43
CA ARG A 69 5.79 4.43 4.61
C ARG A 69 6.86 3.39 4.31
N GLU A 70 6.70 2.61 3.25
CA GLU A 70 7.69 1.61 2.82
C GLU A 70 9.06 2.25 2.56
N TYR A 71 9.07 3.42 1.92
CA TYR A 71 10.30 4.19 1.71
C TYR A 71 10.95 4.62 3.03
N ALA A 72 10.17 5.14 3.99
CA ALA A 72 10.68 5.49 5.32
C ALA A 72 11.21 4.25 6.08
N GLU A 73 10.49 3.13 6.03
CA GLU A 73 10.86 1.86 6.67
C GLU A 73 12.15 1.26 6.05
N SER A 74 12.42 1.54 4.78
CA SER A 74 13.67 1.18 4.11
C SER A 74 14.88 2.05 4.51
N GLY A 75 14.67 3.06 5.37
CA GLY A 75 15.70 4.01 5.78
C GLY A 75 15.89 5.17 4.80
N GLY A 76 14.87 5.48 3.99
CA GLY A 76 14.88 6.60 3.05
C GLY A 76 15.07 7.95 3.74
N ALA A 77 15.87 8.82 3.13
CA ALA A 77 16.06 10.20 3.62
C ALA A 77 14.82 11.06 3.37
N VAL A 78 14.71 12.18 4.08
CA VAL A 78 13.61 13.15 3.87
C VAL A 78 13.63 13.63 2.42
N ILE A 79 12.51 13.45 1.73
CA ILE A 79 12.29 13.84 0.34
C ILE A 79 12.08 15.36 0.30
N THR A 80 12.93 16.03 -0.48
CA THR A 80 12.96 17.48 -0.60
C THR A 80 12.59 18.01 -1.98
N SER A 81 12.55 17.14 -2.99
CA SER A 81 12.17 17.46 -4.36
C SER A 81 11.29 16.36 -4.98
N GLN A 82 10.71 16.62 -6.16
CA GLN A 82 9.83 15.66 -6.84
C GLN A 82 10.60 14.46 -7.38
N GLU A 83 11.84 14.66 -7.84
CA GLU A 83 12.69 13.61 -8.42
C GLU A 83 13.08 12.52 -7.41
N GLU A 84 13.10 12.88 -6.12
CA GLU A 84 13.39 11.98 -5.00
C GLU A 84 12.19 11.10 -4.62
N LEU A 85 10.98 11.38 -5.13
CA LEU A 85 9.82 10.53 -4.88
C LEU A 85 10.01 9.14 -5.49
N PRO A 86 9.60 8.06 -4.78
CA PRO A 86 9.46 6.74 -5.36
C PRO A 86 8.76 6.80 -6.72
N THR A 87 9.30 6.11 -7.72
CA THR A 87 8.82 6.18 -9.12
C THR A 87 7.31 6.02 -9.22
N ARG A 88 6.75 5.08 -8.45
CA ARG A 88 5.32 4.82 -8.47
C ARG A 88 4.47 6.00 -7.97
N ILE A 89 4.98 6.79 -7.02
CA ILE A 89 4.29 8.00 -6.55
C ILE A 89 4.29 9.07 -7.65
N ARG A 90 5.40 9.24 -8.37
CA ARG A 90 5.48 10.19 -9.50
C ARG A 90 4.48 9.83 -10.61
N GLU A 91 4.34 8.55 -10.92
CA GLU A 91 3.35 8.07 -11.88
C GLU A 91 1.90 8.36 -11.45
N ILE A 92 1.58 8.23 -10.16
CA ILE A 92 0.24 8.53 -9.65
C ILE A 92 -0.05 10.03 -9.70
N LEU A 93 0.98 10.86 -9.49
CA LEU A 93 0.87 12.31 -9.45
C LEU A 93 1.09 12.99 -10.81
N ASP A 94 1.40 12.22 -11.87
CA ASP A 94 1.73 12.72 -13.21
C ASP A 94 2.84 13.81 -13.21
N LEU A 95 3.93 13.55 -12.45
CA LEU A 95 5.09 14.44 -12.25
C LEU A 95 6.32 14.05 -13.10
#